data_AF-A0A0R3RFC3-F1
#
_entry.id   AF-A0A0R3RFC3-F1
#
_cell.length_a   1.000
_cell.length_b   1.000
_cell.length_c   1.000
_cell.angle_alpha   90.00
_cell.angle_beta   90.00
_cell.angle_gamma   90.00
#
_symmetry.space_group_name_H-M   'P 1'
#
loop_
_entity.id
_entity.type
_entity.pdbx_description
1 polymer ?
#
loop_
_entity_poly.entity_id
_entity_poly.type
_entity_poly.pdbx_seq_one_letter_code
_entity_poly.pdbx_strand_id
1 'polypeptide(L)'
;MVPFREHLVFAVAVSVALQEGARLLHFILLKKAQKGLNHMSVAGQRIAGVHTLRHARHVLAIVCGLGMGVMAALFLIINVIADFWGHGTVGLPHFPASFHKQIYHQKITRSPKFVNLQITYSISACMVTLCHVFWTVLFWDGCHKKGTTSSWWVGICFVVISHYAMSALVIILCFVNVFLLLMAVMCVQGVVVVINAVISLLVMGITWPVLKHNTKLAVCRLLCIKDYSSESNGASIPRS
;
A
#
# COMPACT_ATOMS: atom_id res chain seq x y z
N MET A 1 15.58 21.07 21.60
CA MET A 1 15.69 19.77 22.29
C MET A 1 14.25 19.32 22.54
N VAL A 2 13.72 18.34 21.79
CA VAL A 2 12.27 18.06 21.78
C VAL A 2 12.00 16.80 22.63
N PRO A 3 11.46 16.93 23.85
CA PRO A 3 11.20 15.81 24.76
C PRO A 3 10.08 14.86 24.29
N PHE A 4 9.44 15.14 23.14
CA PHE A 4 8.32 14.37 22.61
C PHE A 4 8.72 13.13 21.79
N ARG A 5 10.02 12.94 21.54
CA ARG A 5 10.50 11.94 20.58
C ARG A 5 10.33 10.50 21.05
N GLU A 6 10.57 10.24 22.33
CA GLU A 6 10.43 8.89 22.90
C GLU A 6 8.95 8.48 23.00
N HIS A 7 8.09 9.42 23.38
CA HIS A 7 6.63 9.20 23.39
C HIS A 7 6.08 8.92 21.99
N LEU A 8 6.62 9.56 20.94
CA LEU A 8 6.22 9.31 19.56
C LEU A 8 6.57 7.88 19.11
N VAL A 9 7.79 7.43 19.37
CA VAL A 9 8.23 6.06 19.01
C VAL A 9 7.40 5.03 19.74
N PHE A 10 7.15 5.22 21.03
CA PHE A 10 6.28 4.35 21.82
C PHE A 10 4.83 4.35 21.28
N ALA A 11 4.25 5.52 21.01
CA ALA A 11 2.90 5.63 20.48
C ALA A 11 2.76 4.95 19.10
N VAL A 12 3.75 5.10 18.21
CA VAL A 12 3.76 4.40 16.92
C VAL A 12 3.87 2.89 17.13
N ALA A 13 4.73 2.42 18.04
CA ALA A 13 4.88 1.00 18.32
C ALA A 13 3.58 0.36 18.88
N VAL A 14 2.88 1.06 19.77
CA VAL A 14 1.57 0.65 20.30
C VAL A 14 0.51 0.69 19.21
N SER A 15 0.50 1.73 18.37
CA SER A 15 -0.42 1.83 17.23
C SER A 15 -0.26 0.66 16.26
N VAL A 16 0.98 0.27 15.92
CA VAL A 16 1.26 -0.91 15.08
C VAL A 16 0.69 -2.18 15.72
N ALA A 17 0.89 -2.38 17.03
CA ALA A 17 0.31 -3.54 17.74
C ALA A 17 -1.22 -3.56 17.67
N LEU A 18 -1.87 -2.41 17.87
CA LEU A 18 -3.32 -2.28 17.76
C LEU A 18 -3.82 -2.53 16.33
N GLN A 19 -3.09 -2.08 15.31
CA GLN A 19 -3.43 -2.33 13.91
C GLN A 19 -3.35 -3.82 13.55
N GLU A 20 -2.34 -4.54 14.04
CA GLU A 20 -2.24 -5.99 13.87
C GLU A 20 -3.36 -6.73 14.63
N GLY A 21 -3.71 -6.26 15.83
CA GLY A 21 -4.87 -6.76 16.58
C GLY A 21 -6.19 -6.55 15.83
N ALA A 22 -6.39 -5.36 15.27
CA ALA A 22 -7.57 -5.03 14.46
C ALA A 22 -7.65 -5.90 13.19
N ARG A 23 -6.51 -6.22 12.57
CA ARG A 23 -6.45 -7.14 11.42
C ARG A 23 -6.92 -8.55 11.78
N LEU A 24 -6.52 -9.05 12.96
CA LEU A 24 -7.02 -10.32 13.48
C LEU A 24 -8.52 -10.26 13.79
N LEU A 25 -9.01 -9.16 14.36
CA LEU A 25 -10.44 -8.97 14.61
C LEU A 25 -11.24 -9.01 13.29
N HIS A 26 -10.80 -8.29 12.26
CA HIS A 26 -11.42 -8.32 10.93
C HIS A 26 -11.44 -9.73 10.35
N PHE A 27 -10.37 -10.51 10.50
CA PHE A 27 -10.34 -11.92 10.10
C PHE A 27 -11.46 -12.73 10.75
N ILE A 28 -11.60 -12.61 12.08
CA ILE A 28 -12.56 -13.37 12.86
C ILE A 28 -13.99 -12.97 12.49
N LEU A 29 -14.26 -11.67 12.39
CA LEU A 29 -15.57 -11.14 12.02
C LEU A 29 -15.99 -11.63 10.62
N LEU A 30 -15.09 -11.55 9.65
CA LEU A 30 -15.38 -11.96 8.28
C LEU A 30 -15.54 -13.47 8.15
N LYS A 31 -14.76 -14.27 8.89
CA LYS A 31 -15.02 -15.72 8.98
C LYS A 31 -16.37 -16.05 9.59
N LYS A 32 -16.79 -15.35 10.64
CA LYS A 32 -18.11 -15.52 11.25
C LYS A 32 -19.23 -15.13 10.29
N ALA A 33 -19.09 -14.00 9.60
CA ALA A 33 -20.03 -13.54 8.60
C ALA A 33 -20.18 -14.54 7.44
N GLN A 34 -19.06 -15.04 6.89
CA GLN A 34 -19.06 -16.08 5.85
C GLN A 34 -19.74 -17.37 6.31
N LYS A 35 -19.49 -17.81 7.56
CA LYS A 35 -20.14 -19.00 8.12
C LYS A 35 -21.65 -18.80 8.27
N GLY A 36 -22.08 -17.63 8.76
CA GLY A 36 -23.49 -17.27 8.88
C GLY A 36 -24.19 -17.22 7.52
N LEU A 37 -23.58 -16.56 6.54
CA LEU A 37 -24.12 -16.46 5.19
C LEU A 37 -24.19 -17.83 4.49
N ASN A 38 -23.19 -18.69 4.67
CA ASN A 38 -23.23 -20.06 4.15
C ASN A 38 -24.38 -20.86 4.77
N HIS A 39 -24.61 -20.75 6.07
CA HIS A 39 -25.72 -21.43 6.74
C HIS A 39 -27.09 -20.97 6.19
N MET A 40 -27.23 -19.68 5.87
CA MET A 40 -28.46 -19.14 5.29
C MET A 40 -28.63 -19.45 3.79
N SER A 41 -27.55 -19.48 3.00
CA SER A 41 -27.62 -19.72 1.55
C SER A 41 -27.86 -21.18 1.17
N VAL A 42 -27.49 -22.13 2.04
CA VAL A 42 -27.76 -23.58 1.86
C VAL A 42 -29.27 -23.89 1.86
N ALA A 43 -30.11 -22.97 2.36
CA ALA A 43 -31.56 -23.07 2.25
C ALA A 43 -32.13 -22.77 0.84
N GLY A 44 -31.29 -22.46 -0.18
CA GLY A 44 -31.80 -22.14 -1.52
C GLY A 44 -30.92 -22.47 -2.73
N GLN A 45 -29.58 -22.42 -2.67
CA GLN A 45 -28.73 -22.72 -3.84
C GLN A 45 -27.33 -23.20 -3.38
N ARG A 46 -26.97 -24.46 -3.69
CA ARG A 46 -25.59 -24.94 -3.52
C ARG A 46 -24.67 -24.26 -4.54
N ILE A 47 -23.90 -23.26 -4.10
CA ILE A 47 -22.82 -22.69 -4.90
C ILE A 47 -21.71 -23.74 -5.00
N ALA A 48 -21.67 -24.46 -6.12
CA ALA A 48 -20.57 -25.33 -6.49
C ALA A 48 -19.29 -24.49 -6.58
N GLY A 49 -18.26 -24.83 -5.79
CA GLY A 49 -16.94 -24.24 -5.99
C GLY A 49 -16.07 -24.19 -4.75
N VAL A 50 -15.39 -25.29 -4.47
CA VAL A 50 -14.22 -25.28 -3.58
C VAL A 50 -13.12 -24.33 -4.14
N HIS A 51 -13.11 -24.09 -5.46
CA HIS A 51 -12.22 -23.15 -6.12
C HIS A 51 -12.66 -21.67 -5.98
N THR A 52 -13.97 -21.38 -5.96
CA THR A 52 -14.50 -20.01 -5.76
C THR A 52 -14.34 -19.53 -4.32
N LEU A 53 -14.40 -20.43 -3.33
CA LEU A 53 -14.19 -20.11 -1.92
C LEU A 53 -12.76 -19.63 -1.63
N ARG A 54 -11.75 -20.25 -2.25
CA ARG A 54 -10.34 -19.82 -2.11
C ARG A 54 -10.15 -18.44 -2.74
N HIS A 55 -10.69 -18.21 -3.93
CA HIS A 55 -10.64 -16.91 -4.60
C HIS A 55 -11.35 -15.82 -3.79
N ALA A 56 -12.55 -16.09 -3.28
CA ALA A 56 -13.32 -15.14 -2.46
C ALA A 56 -12.59 -14.73 -1.18
N ARG A 57 -11.87 -15.66 -0.54
CA ARG A 57 -11.03 -15.37 0.64
C ARG A 57 -9.91 -14.38 0.32
N HIS A 58 -9.17 -14.60 -0.77
CA HIS A 58 -8.06 -13.73 -1.14
C HIS A 58 -8.55 -12.33 -1.57
N VAL A 59 -9.67 -12.25 -2.29
CA VAL A 59 -10.30 -10.97 -2.65
C VAL A 59 -10.70 -10.20 -1.40
N LEU A 60 -11.32 -10.87 -0.43
CA LEU A 60 -11.72 -10.22 0.82
C LEU A 60 -10.52 -9.73 1.64
N ALA A 61 -9.41 -10.49 1.65
CA ALA A 61 -8.16 -10.07 2.27
C ALA A 61 -7.57 -8.82 1.58
N ILE A 62 -7.58 -8.79 0.24
CA ILE A 62 -7.10 -7.65 -0.54
C ILE A 62 -7.94 -6.40 -0.24
N VAL A 63 -9.27 -6.50 -0.24
CA VAL A 63 -10.16 -5.36 0.01
C VAL A 63 -10.00 -4.84 1.44
N CYS A 64 -9.93 -5.73 2.43
CA CYS A 64 -9.72 -5.33 3.82
C CYS A 64 -8.33 -4.67 4.01
N GLY A 65 -7.29 -5.24 3.40
CA GLY A 65 -5.94 -4.68 3.43
C GLY A 65 -5.84 -3.33 2.72
N LEU A 66 -6.53 -3.17 1.59
CA LEU A 66 -6.62 -1.90 0.87
C LEU A 66 -7.30 -0.84 1.73
N GLY A 67 -8.41 -1.18 2.39
CA GLY A 67 -9.11 -0.27 3.31
C GLY A 67 -8.21 0.20 4.46
N MET A 68 -7.54 -0.72 5.16
CA MET A 68 -6.58 -0.36 6.21
C MET A 68 -5.43 0.50 5.66
N GLY A 69 -4.91 0.15 4.48
CA GLY A 69 -3.80 0.86 3.84
C GLY A 69 -4.15 2.26 3.37
N VAL A 70 -5.37 2.48 2.87
CA VAL A 70 -5.86 3.80 2.48
C VAL A 70 -6.07 4.67 3.71
N MET A 71 -6.64 4.12 4.79
CA MET A 71 -6.79 4.87 6.05
C MET A 71 -5.43 5.26 6.64
N ALA A 72 -4.46 4.34 6.65
CA ALA A 72 -3.10 4.63 7.10
C ALA A 72 -2.42 5.69 6.22
N ALA A 73 -2.57 5.60 4.89
CA ALA A 73 -2.05 6.60 3.97
C ALA A 73 -2.69 7.98 4.18
N LEU A 74 -4.01 8.05 4.42
CA LEU A 74 -4.69 9.30 4.71
C LEU A 74 -4.12 9.97 5.96
N PHE A 75 -3.93 9.23 7.07
CA PHE A 75 -3.30 9.78 8.27
C PHE A 75 -1.86 10.25 8.05
N LEU A 76 -1.13 9.62 7.13
CA LEU A 76 0.23 10.03 6.77
C LEU A 76 0.26 11.34 5.98
N ILE A 77 -0.67 11.54 5.04
CA ILE A 77 -0.62 12.65 4.09
C ILE A 77 -1.60 13.79 4.37
N ILE A 78 -2.60 13.63 5.24
CA ILE A 78 -3.67 14.64 5.41
C ILE A 78 -3.13 16.01 5.83
N ASN A 79 -2.21 16.03 6.80
CA ASN A 79 -1.58 17.26 7.28
C ASN A 79 -0.70 17.87 6.19
N VAL A 80 0.02 17.01 5.46
CA VAL A 80 0.90 17.39 4.37
C VAL A 80 0.12 17.99 3.20
N ILE A 81 -1.06 17.44 2.87
CA ILE A 81 -1.96 17.98 1.84
C ILE A 81 -2.48 19.36 2.24
N ALA A 82 -2.83 19.55 3.52
CA ALA A 82 -3.28 20.85 4.02
C ALA A 82 -2.20 21.94 3.86
N ASP A 83 -0.94 21.60 4.12
CA ASP A 83 0.20 22.51 3.94
C ASP A 83 0.44 22.89 2.47
N PHE A 84 -0.02 22.07 1.51
CA PHE A 84 0.11 22.32 0.07
C PHE A 84 -1.13 22.95 -0.57
N TRP A 85 -2.21 23.15 0.18
CA TRP A 85 -3.43 23.79 -0.34
C TRP A 85 -3.24 25.28 -0.64
N GLY A 86 -2.21 25.92 -0.05
CA GLY A 86 -1.83 27.29 -0.35
C GLY A 86 -0.92 27.41 -1.58
N HIS A 87 -0.87 28.60 -2.20
CA HIS A 87 0.05 28.95 -3.30
C HIS A 87 1.56 28.88 -2.92
N GLY A 88 1.88 28.57 -1.66
CA GLY A 88 3.23 28.43 -1.16
C GLY A 88 3.75 27.00 -1.30
N THR A 89 4.91 26.83 -1.92
CA THR A 89 5.67 25.58 -1.81
C THR A 89 6.42 25.57 -0.48
N VAL A 90 6.40 24.46 0.25
CA VAL A 90 7.28 24.24 1.42
C VAL A 90 8.72 24.63 1.09
N GLY A 91 9.36 25.43 1.95
CA GLY A 91 10.76 25.84 1.81
C GLY A 91 11.02 27.36 1.71
N LEU A 92 10.00 28.22 1.77
CA LEU A 92 10.22 29.66 1.96
C LEU A 92 10.31 29.99 3.45
N PRO A 93 11.43 30.57 3.94
CA PRO A 93 11.50 31.11 5.31
C PRO A 93 10.42 32.19 5.48
N HIS A 94 9.71 32.20 6.61
CA HIS A 94 8.91 33.36 7.03
C HIS A 94 9.87 34.55 7.17
N PHE A 95 9.92 35.42 6.16
CA PHE A 95 10.65 36.68 6.25
C PHE A 95 9.74 37.72 6.89
N PRO A 96 9.99 38.18 8.13
CA PRO A 96 9.43 39.45 8.58
C PRO A 96 9.91 40.56 7.63
N ALA A 97 9.04 41.53 7.36
CA ALA A 97 9.20 42.58 6.34
C ALA A 97 10.42 43.51 6.52
N SER A 98 11.33 43.23 7.46
CA SER A 98 12.48 44.05 7.84
C SER A 98 13.79 43.68 7.12
N PHE A 99 13.83 42.63 6.28
CA PHE A 99 15.09 42.08 5.76
C PHE A 99 15.18 42.01 4.23
N HIS A 100 14.82 43.10 3.55
CA HIS A 100 14.91 43.22 2.09
C HIS A 100 16.36 43.20 1.54
N LYS A 101 17.40 43.27 2.40
CA LYS A 101 18.80 43.49 2.00
C LYS A 101 19.71 42.25 2.01
N GLN A 102 19.16 41.02 1.99
CA GLN A 102 19.94 39.79 1.73
C GLN A 102 19.50 39.03 0.46
N ILE A 103 18.62 39.63 -0.35
CA ILE A 103 17.95 38.95 -1.48
C ILE A 103 18.90 38.68 -2.67
N TYR A 104 20.07 39.32 -2.77
CA TYR A 104 20.91 39.19 -3.97
C TYR A 104 22.06 38.18 -3.90
N HIS A 105 22.46 37.70 -2.72
CA HIS A 105 23.52 36.69 -2.60
C HIS A 105 23.02 35.26 -2.34
N GLN A 106 21.71 35.08 -2.11
CA GLN A 106 21.04 33.78 -2.14
C GLN A 106 20.44 33.51 -3.54
N LYS A 107 21.06 34.07 -4.59
CA LYS A 107 20.79 33.68 -5.98
C LYS A 107 21.34 32.25 -6.13
N ILE A 108 20.47 31.29 -6.45
CA ILE A 108 20.85 29.96 -6.95
C ILE A 108 21.48 29.04 -5.89
N THR A 109 20.81 28.84 -4.75
CA THR A 109 20.67 27.47 -4.26
C THR A 109 19.20 27.14 -4.25
N ARG A 110 18.68 26.85 -5.45
CA ARG A 110 17.49 26.02 -5.65
C ARG A 110 17.83 24.66 -5.02
N SER A 111 17.81 24.60 -3.68
CA SER A 111 18.00 23.37 -2.95
C SER A 111 16.86 22.46 -3.38
N PRO A 112 17.11 21.32 -4.05
CA PRO A 112 16.06 20.32 -4.37
C PRO A 112 15.46 19.67 -3.11
N LYS A 113 15.73 20.23 -1.93
CA LYS A 113 15.51 19.70 -0.58
C LYS A 113 14.04 19.71 -0.16
N PHE A 114 13.22 20.65 -0.66
CA PHE A 114 11.81 20.76 -0.25
C PHE A 114 10.79 20.36 -1.32
N VAL A 115 11.11 20.53 -2.61
CA VAL A 115 10.20 20.17 -3.72
C VAL A 115 10.03 18.64 -3.82
N ASN A 116 11.03 17.86 -3.40
CA ASN A 116 10.95 16.40 -3.38
C ASN A 116 10.19 15.84 -2.17
N LEU A 117 9.96 16.62 -1.10
CA LEU A 117 9.27 16.13 0.10
C LEU A 117 7.84 15.68 -0.26
N GLN A 118 7.13 16.47 -1.07
CA GLN A 118 5.79 16.19 -1.58
C GLN A 118 5.67 14.79 -2.21
N ILE A 119 6.49 14.56 -3.25
CA ILE A 119 6.49 13.32 -4.02
C ILE A 119 6.93 12.15 -3.12
N THR A 120 7.85 12.39 -2.19
CA THR A 120 8.33 11.38 -1.24
C THR A 120 7.22 10.89 -0.31
N TYR A 121 6.43 11.81 0.26
CA TYR A 121 5.28 11.45 1.10
C TYR A 121 4.20 10.72 0.30
N SER A 122 3.89 11.15 -0.93
CA SER A 122 2.93 10.46 -1.79
C SER A 122 3.37 9.04 -2.15
N ILE A 123 4.64 8.87 -2.55
CA ILE A 123 5.19 7.54 -2.85
C ILE A 123 5.19 6.67 -1.60
N SER A 124 5.64 7.20 -0.45
CA SER A 124 5.62 6.45 0.82
C SER A 124 4.20 6.06 1.23
N ALA A 125 3.21 6.91 0.99
CA ALA A 125 1.80 6.61 1.25
C ALA A 125 1.31 5.44 0.38
N CYS A 126 1.59 5.47 -0.93
CA CYS A 126 1.26 4.36 -1.83
C CYS A 126 1.94 3.06 -1.39
N MET A 127 3.21 3.12 -0.98
CA MET A 127 3.97 1.96 -0.51
C MET A 127 3.38 1.37 0.77
N VAL A 128 3.02 2.21 1.74
CA VAL A 128 2.33 1.78 2.97
C VAL A 128 0.99 1.14 2.62
N THR A 129 0.20 1.74 1.73
CA THR A 129 -1.08 1.16 1.28
C THR A 129 -0.88 -0.24 0.68
N LEU A 130 0.11 -0.41 -0.20
CA LEU A 130 0.43 -1.71 -0.81
C LEU A 130 0.91 -2.73 0.24
N CYS A 131 1.76 -2.31 1.18
CA CYS A 131 2.19 -3.16 2.30
C CYS A 131 0.99 -3.67 3.11
N HIS A 132 0.01 -2.81 3.44
CA HIS A 132 -1.19 -3.26 4.15
C HIS A 132 -2.01 -4.29 3.38
N VAL A 133 -2.07 -4.20 2.05
CA VAL A 133 -2.68 -5.24 1.20
C VAL A 133 -1.93 -6.56 1.36
N PHE A 134 -0.61 -6.56 1.13
CA PHE A 134 0.19 -7.78 1.18
C PHE A 134 0.23 -8.41 2.57
N TRP A 135 0.41 -7.60 3.60
CA TRP A 135 0.36 -8.01 4.99
C TRP A 135 -0.96 -8.67 5.35
N THR A 136 -2.09 -8.12 4.90
CA THR A 136 -3.41 -8.70 5.19
C THR A 136 -3.57 -10.06 4.51
N VAL A 137 -3.14 -10.19 3.24
CA VAL A 137 -3.15 -11.46 2.53
C VAL A 137 -2.29 -12.51 3.24
N LEU A 138 -1.05 -12.16 3.61
CA LEU A 138 -0.11 -13.06 4.28
C LEU A 138 -0.58 -13.45 5.68
N PHE A 139 -1.08 -12.48 6.45
CA PHE A 139 -1.59 -12.69 7.81
C PHE A 139 -2.79 -13.65 7.79
N TRP A 140 -3.76 -13.40 6.90
CA TRP A 140 -4.94 -14.27 6.78
C TRP A 140 -4.60 -15.67 6.28
N ASP A 141 -3.61 -15.81 5.40
CA ASP A 141 -3.13 -17.13 4.99
C ASP A 141 -2.48 -17.88 6.16
N GLY A 142 -1.63 -17.20 6.95
CA GLY A 142 -1.04 -17.75 8.18
C GLY A 142 -2.10 -18.19 9.18
N CYS A 143 -3.13 -17.35 9.43
CA CYS A 143 -4.25 -17.71 10.31
C CYS A 143 -5.05 -18.91 9.81
N HIS A 144 -5.10 -19.15 8.50
CA HIS A 144 -5.78 -20.32 7.95
C HIS A 144 -4.99 -21.62 8.18
N LYS A 145 -3.66 -21.53 8.17
CA LYS A 145 -2.74 -22.67 8.40
C LYS A 145 -2.63 -23.10 9.88
N LYS A 146 -3.19 -22.32 10.81
CA LYS A 146 -3.17 -22.56 12.27
C LYS A 146 -3.52 -23.98 12.72
N GLY A 147 -4.43 -24.65 11.99
CA GLY A 147 -4.89 -26.00 12.35
C GLY A 147 -4.19 -27.15 11.63
N THR A 148 -3.35 -26.89 10.62
CA THR A 148 -2.83 -27.93 9.72
C THR A 148 -1.31 -28.04 9.76
N THR A 149 -0.58 -26.94 10.03
CA THR A 149 0.89 -26.92 9.93
C THR A 149 1.50 -26.26 11.17
N SER A 150 2.51 -26.89 11.79
CA SER A 150 3.20 -26.36 12.97
C SER A 150 3.87 -24.98 12.73
N SER A 151 4.26 -24.67 11.48
CA SER A 151 4.93 -23.41 11.09
C SER A 151 3.99 -22.24 10.77
N TRP A 152 2.71 -22.30 11.14
CA TRP A 152 1.73 -21.26 10.79
C TRP A 152 2.06 -19.86 11.38
N TRP A 153 2.69 -19.84 12.56
CA TRP A 153 3.10 -18.60 13.22
C TRP A 153 4.17 -17.84 12.45
N VAL A 154 5.00 -18.52 11.64
CA VAL A 154 6.14 -17.91 10.94
C VAL A 154 5.67 -16.81 9.99
N GLY A 155 4.60 -17.05 9.23
CA GLY A 155 4.05 -16.05 8.31
C GLY A 155 3.48 -14.83 9.03
N ILE A 156 2.83 -15.03 10.19
CA ILE A 156 2.29 -13.94 11.00
C ILE A 156 3.43 -13.13 11.63
N CYS A 157 4.42 -13.79 12.22
CA CYS A 157 5.60 -13.13 12.78
C CYS A 157 6.33 -12.31 11.71
N PHE A 158 6.51 -12.86 10.50
CA PHE A 158 7.11 -12.13 9.39
C PHE A 158 6.35 -10.85 9.05
N VAL A 159 5.02 -10.93 8.94
CA VAL A 159 4.17 -9.77 8.67
C VAL A 159 4.34 -8.71 9.75
N VAL A 160 4.23 -9.09 11.02
CA VAL A 160 4.36 -8.17 12.16
C VAL A 160 5.73 -7.50 12.17
N ILE A 161 6.82 -8.28 12.01
CA ILE A 161 8.19 -7.75 11.95
C ILE A 161 8.35 -6.76 10.79
N SER A 162 7.84 -7.11 9.60
CA SER A 162 7.95 -6.24 8.44
C SER A 162 7.11 -4.95 8.59
N HIS A 163 6.00 -4.98 9.32
CA HIS A 163 5.23 -3.78 9.66
C HIS A 163 6.01 -2.87 10.61
N TYR A 164 6.58 -3.42 11.68
CA TYR A 164 7.47 -2.66 12.57
C TYR A 164 8.67 -2.07 11.82
N ALA A 165 9.28 -2.83 10.90
CA ALA A 165 10.37 -2.35 10.08
C ALA A 165 9.95 -1.17 9.19
N MET A 166 8.78 -1.28 8.51
CA MET A 166 8.24 -0.18 7.71
C MET A 166 7.92 1.06 8.56
N SER A 167 7.34 0.90 9.74
CA SER A 167 7.06 2.02 10.66
C SER A 167 8.35 2.67 11.17
N ALA A 168 9.39 1.88 11.47
CA ALA A 168 10.70 2.41 11.84
C ALA A 168 11.35 3.21 10.70
N LEU A 169 11.25 2.73 9.45
CA LEU A 169 11.75 3.46 8.27
C LEU A 169 11.02 4.80 8.09
N VAL A 170 9.70 4.85 8.29
CA VAL A 170 8.93 6.11 8.23
C VAL A 170 9.33 7.08 9.35
N ILE A 171 9.59 6.58 10.57
CA ILE A 171 10.10 7.40 11.67
C ILE A 171 11.48 7.98 11.33
N ILE A 172 12.38 7.16 10.78
CA ILE A 172 13.71 7.59 10.34
C ILE A 172 13.58 8.68 9.26
N LEU A 173 12.68 8.50 8.29
CA LEU A 173 12.37 9.50 7.25
C LEU A 173 12.02 10.86 7.87
N CYS A 174 11.21 10.87 8.93
CA CYS A 174 10.76 12.08 9.63
C CYS A 174 11.90 12.82 10.36
N PHE A 175 12.93 12.09 10.80
CA PHE A 175 14.06 12.67 11.55
C PHE A 175 15.24 13.08 10.67
N VAL A 176 15.29 12.62 9.44
CA VAL A 176 16.41 12.81 8.54
C VAL A 176 16.14 13.99 7.59
N ASN A 177 17.02 15.00 7.63
CA ASN A 177 16.96 16.15 6.72
C ASN A 177 18.04 16.10 5.61
N VAL A 178 18.60 14.90 5.37
CA VAL A 178 19.66 14.68 4.38
C VAL A 178 19.06 13.96 3.17
N PHE A 179 19.08 14.62 2.01
CA PHE A 179 18.48 14.12 0.76
C PHE A 179 18.95 12.70 0.39
N LEU A 180 20.25 12.41 0.53
CA LEU A 180 20.79 11.08 0.22
C LEU A 180 20.17 9.98 1.10
N LEU A 181 19.99 10.28 2.38
CA LEU A 181 19.43 9.33 3.34
C LEU A 181 17.90 9.19 3.17
N LEU A 182 17.21 10.25 2.75
CA LEU A 182 15.80 10.20 2.34
C LEU A 182 15.60 9.21 1.18
N MET A 183 16.41 9.33 0.13
CA MET A 183 16.35 8.43 -1.03
C MET A 183 16.69 6.99 -0.64
N ALA A 184 17.70 6.79 0.22
CA ALA A 184 18.04 5.46 0.72
C ALA A 184 16.87 4.81 1.49
N VAL A 185 16.20 5.55 2.37
CA VAL A 185 15.03 5.05 3.12
C VAL A 185 13.91 4.64 2.16
N MET A 186 13.62 5.45 1.14
CA MET A 186 12.62 5.13 0.12
C MET A 186 12.97 3.87 -0.68
N CYS A 187 14.24 3.71 -1.05
CA CYS A 187 14.70 2.48 -1.71
C CYS A 187 14.51 1.25 -0.81
N VAL A 188 14.85 1.35 0.48
CA VAL A 188 14.67 0.25 1.44
C VAL A 188 13.19 -0.08 1.61
N GLN A 189 12.32 0.92 1.74
CA GLN A 189 10.86 0.72 1.76
C GLN A 189 10.39 -0.01 0.48
N GLY A 190 10.97 0.34 -0.68
CA GLY A 190 10.62 -0.28 -1.97
C GLY A 190 10.99 -1.75 -2.01
N VAL A 191 12.19 -2.08 -1.54
CA VAL A 191 12.63 -3.47 -1.41
C VAL A 191 11.71 -4.25 -0.47
N VAL A 192 11.33 -3.69 0.67
CA VAL A 192 10.40 -4.33 1.62
C VAL A 192 9.03 -4.57 0.98
N VAL A 193 8.48 -3.60 0.24
CA VAL A 193 7.21 -3.76 -0.51
C VAL A 193 7.33 -4.89 -1.53
N VAL A 194 8.40 -4.91 -2.33
CA VAL A 194 8.61 -5.93 -3.37
C VAL A 194 8.74 -7.32 -2.76
N ILE A 195 9.48 -7.47 -1.66
CA ILE A 195 9.60 -8.75 -0.95
C ILE A 195 8.22 -9.22 -0.46
N ASN A 196 7.44 -8.35 0.18
CA ASN A 196 6.09 -8.67 0.64
C ASN A 196 5.16 -9.03 -0.53
N ALA A 197 5.28 -8.32 -1.66
CA ALA A 197 4.50 -8.57 -2.86
C ALA A 197 4.80 -9.98 -3.43
N VAL A 198 6.09 -10.32 -3.59
CA VAL A 198 6.51 -11.62 -4.12
C VAL A 198 6.01 -12.75 -3.23
N ILE A 199 6.21 -12.65 -1.92
CA ILE A 199 5.75 -13.69 -0.97
C ILE A 199 4.21 -13.79 -1.00
N SER A 200 3.50 -12.67 -1.08
CA SER A 200 2.03 -12.65 -1.17
C SER A 200 1.53 -13.33 -2.45
N LEU A 201 2.14 -13.05 -3.60
CA LEU A 201 1.80 -13.69 -4.87
C LEU A 201 2.06 -15.20 -4.85
N LEU A 202 3.17 -15.63 -4.23
CA LEU A 202 3.48 -17.05 -4.03
C LEU A 202 2.41 -17.74 -3.16
N VAL A 203 1.99 -17.08 -2.07
CA VAL A 203 0.93 -17.58 -1.17
C VAL A 203 -0.42 -17.69 -1.89
N MET A 204 -0.72 -16.79 -2.83
CA MET A 204 -1.92 -16.84 -3.66
C MET A 204 -1.86 -17.91 -4.76
N GLY A 205 -0.71 -18.59 -4.92
CA GLY A 205 -0.51 -19.61 -5.95
C GLY A 205 -0.23 -19.03 -7.35
N ILE A 206 0.05 -17.72 -7.46
CA ILE A 206 0.39 -17.07 -8.72
C ILE A 206 1.86 -17.36 -9.02
N THR A 207 2.11 -18.38 -9.84
CA THR A 207 3.45 -18.75 -10.31
C THR A 207 3.81 -17.99 -11.59
N TRP A 208 5.10 -17.74 -11.83
CA TRP A 208 5.61 -17.08 -13.04
C TRP A 208 5.01 -17.59 -14.38
N PRO A 209 4.87 -18.91 -14.62
CA PRO A 209 4.20 -19.40 -15.84
C PRO A 209 2.71 -19.01 -15.93
N VAL A 210 1.98 -19.01 -14.81
CA VAL A 210 0.57 -18.60 -14.75
C VAL A 210 0.45 -17.10 -15.05
N LEU A 211 1.35 -16.29 -14.49
CA LEU A 211 1.39 -14.85 -14.75
C LEU A 211 1.70 -14.57 -16.22
N LYS A 212 2.75 -15.18 -16.78
CA LYS A 212 3.14 -15.02 -18.19
C LYS A 212 1.99 -15.41 -19.13
N HIS A 213 1.29 -16.50 -18.85
CA HIS A 213 0.14 -16.95 -19.61
C HIS A 213 -1.01 -15.92 -19.55
N ASN A 214 -1.39 -15.47 -18.36
CA ASN A 214 -2.51 -14.55 -18.17
C ASN A 214 -2.23 -13.16 -18.74
N THR A 215 -1.00 -12.64 -18.62
CA THR A 215 -0.60 -11.36 -19.22
C THR A 215 -0.63 -11.45 -20.74
N LYS A 216 -0.11 -12.55 -21.33
CA LYS A 216 -0.18 -12.77 -22.78
C LYS A 216 -1.64 -12.82 -23.26
N LEU A 217 -2.52 -13.47 -22.51
CA LEU A 217 -3.94 -13.59 -22.83
C LEU A 217 -4.69 -12.26 -22.69
N ALA A 218 -4.37 -11.46 -21.67
CA ALA A 218 -4.93 -10.12 -21.48
C ALA A 218 -4.47 -9.15 -22.59
N VAL A 219 -3.19 -9.21 -22.97
CA VAL A 219 -2.64 -8.44 -24.09
C VAL A 219 -3.29 -8.86 -25.41
N CYS A 220 -3.46 -10.16 -25.67
CA CYS A 220 -4.20 -10.64 -26.84
C CYS A 220 -5.65 -10.14 -26.86
N ARG A 221 -6.36 -10.15 -25.73
CA ARG A 221 -7.74 -9.62 -25.66
C ARG A 221 -7.79 -8.12 -25.92
N LEU A 222 -6.85 -7.34 -25.37
CA LEU A 222 -6.74 -5.91 -25.64
C LEU A 222 -6.41 -5.62 -27.11
N LEU A 223 -5.55 -6.43 -27.73
CA LEU A 223 -5.23 -6.32 -29.16
C LEU A 223 -6.43 -6.69 -30.03
N CYS A 224 -7.14 -7.78 -29.75
CA CYS A 224 -8.37 -8.14 -30.46
C CYS A 224 -9.48 -7.08 -30.34
N ILE A 225 -9.62 -6.44 -29.17
CA ILE A 225 -10.57 -5.33 -28.99
C ILE A 225 -10.12 -4.11 -29.79
N LYS A 226 -8.81 -3.86 -29.87
CA LYS A 226 -8.25 -2.75 -30.65
C LYS A 226 -8.41 -2.98 -32.17
N ASP A 227 -8.21 -4.20 -32.67
CA ASP A 227 -8.44 -4.55 -34.07
C ASP A 227 -9.92 -4.43 -34.45
N TYR A 228 -10.84 -4.92 -33.60
CA TYR A 228 -12.29 -4.78 -33.82
C TYR A 228 -12.74 -3.30 -33.88
N SER A 229 -12.14 -2.46 -33.04
CA SER A 229 -12.40 -1.01 -33.06
C SER A 229 -11.78 -0.30 -34.27
N SER A 230 -10.72 -0.84 -34.87
CA SER A 230 -10.08 -0.28 -36.07
C SER A 230 -10.82 -0.67 -37.34
N GLU A 231 -11.35 -1.90 -37.39
CA GLU A 231 -12.13 -2.41 -38.52
C GLU A 231 -13.51 -1.73 -38.63
N SER A 232 -14.15 -1.38 -37.49
CA SER A 232 -15.41 -0.62 -37.52
C SER A 232 -15.25 0.85 -37.93
N ASN A 233 -14.06 1.44 -37.76
CA ASN A 233 -13.76 2.81 -38.22
C ASN A 233 -13.30 2.87 -39.68
N GLY A 234 -12.92 1.73 -40.28
CA GLY A 234 -12.57 1.62 -41.70
C GLY A 234 -13.78 1.36 -42.62
N ALA A 235 -14.92 0.93 -42.06
CA ALA A 235 -16.11 0.54 -42.82
C ALA A 235 -17.10 1.69 -43.11
N SER A 236 -16.80 2.93 -42.71
CA SER A 236 -17.71 4.08 -42.80
C SER A 236 -17.21 5.22 -43.71
N ILE A 237 -16.74 4.90 -44.92
CA ILE A 237 -16.69 5.92 -46.00
C ILE A 237 -17.12 5.27 -47.33
N PRO A 238 -18.42 5.28 -47.69
CA PRO A 238 -18.81 5.22 -49.08
C PRO A 238 -18.56 6.61 -49.71
N ARG A 239 -17.65 6.67 -50.69
CA ARG A 239 -17.56 7.84 -51.59
C ARG A 239 -18.89 7.96 -52.34
N SER A 240 -19.58 9.07 -52.10
CA SER A 240 -20.53 9.67 -53.04
C SER A 240 -19.87 10.88 -53.69
#